data_AF-A0A1W2FM28-F1
#
_entry.id   AF-A0A1W2FM28-F1
#
_cell.length_a   1.000
_cell.length_b   1.000
_cell.length_c   1.000
_cell.angle_alpha   90.00
_cell.angle_beta   90.00
_cell.angle_gamma   90.00
#
_symmetry.space_group_name_H-M   'P 1'
#
loop_
_entity.id
_entity.type
_entity.pdbx_description
1 polymer ?
#
loop_
_entity_poly.entity_id
_entity_poly.type
_entity_poly.pdbx_seq_one_letter_code
_entity_poly.pdbx_strand_id
1 'polypeptide(L)'
;MRDLVVGAVVGLLCAVPVLAVQGMSIGWYSLYAVVAGVVVALVSGHGRSNAAVVASSGVLVGVLGWLLVVLTLEPLLRGETPTWSATAVLQSYPFLVGDVLHGGLTGLVLAVVPNVHKEQPVREAARIVIVGGGFAGVAAAKRFEQLAARGAPIDVTLISDSNFLLFTPMLAEVASGALEPAHISAPIRSAVAHTRFRNGRVRKFDTGSRTVQLGDDVIPYDHLVLAVGSVPHSFDLPGVSEHAWTLKNLADSTRLRNHVIRQLELADSEPDPVQRRQLLTFVVAGAGFAGTEMIAELFDLVYRTAHYFPGVGLDEPDFLLVHPGDRILPEMSAELADYALERLRARGIRCRLGVRVAEATADAVRLDDGEWIATNTFVWTAGNRPSPLVGAKAIATDSRLRAAGLENLWAVGDCARIPDPDGTYYPPTAQHALRQGKAVADNIAAVLSGREPAEFRFRTLGLLVALGHRTAAADIRGRRFSGLAAWLLWRGIYLAKLPGLEKRIRVAFDWGLDLVFPRDIVVTSPDEVPR
;
A
#
# COMPACT_ATOMS: atom_id res chain seq x y z
N MET A 1 -27.65 -8.41 -13.11
CA MET A 1 -29.09 -8.73 -13.25
C MET A 1 -29.39 -9.30 -14.64
N ARG A 2 -29.00 -8.65 -15.75
CA ARG A 2 -29.19 -9.18 -17.11
C ARG A 2 -28.53 -10.55 -17.35
N ASP A 3 -27.27 -10.73 -16.94
CA ASP A 3 -26.56 -12.01 -17.13
C ASP A 3 -27.19 -13.16 -16.34
N LEU A 4 -27.85 -12.84 -15.23
CA LEU A 4 -28.64 -13.80 -14.45
C LEU A 4 -29.91 -14.21 -15.23
N VAL A 5 -30.59 -13.25 -15.85
CA VAL A 5 -31.80 -13.51 -16.63
C VAL A 5 -31.48 -14.28 -17.92
N VAL A 6 -30.44 -13.85 -18.65
CA VAL A 6 -29.98 -14.54 -19.86
C VAL A 6 -29.48 -15.94 -19.52
N GLY A 7 -28.65 -16.08 -18.48
CA GLY A 7 -28.19 -17.38 -17.99
C GLY A 7 -29.35 -18.29 -17.61
N ALA A 8 -30.35 -17.79 -16.87
CA ALA A 8 -31.52 -18.56 -16.49
C ALA A 8 -32.35 -19.04 -17.70
N VAL A 9 -32.60 -18.16 -18.67
CA VAL A 9 -33.38 -18.48 -19.87
C VAL A 9 -32.62 -19.47 -20.76
N VAL A 10 -31.33 -19.25 -21.01
CA VAL A 10 -30.52 -20.14 -21.84
C VAL A 10 -30.36 -21.51 -21.19
N GLY A 11 -30.08 -21.55 -19.88
CA GLY A 11 -29.99 -22.80 -19.13
C GLY A 11 -31.29 -23.62 -19.23
N LEU A 12 -32.45 -22.97 -19.13
CA LEU A 12 -33.74 -23.64 -19.27
C LEU A 12 -34.02 -24.12 -20.70
N LEU A 13 -33.69 -23.32 -21.73
CA LEU A 13 -33.87 -23.71 -23.13
C LEU A 13 -32.97 -24.89 -23.53
N CYS A 14 -31.75 -24.93 -22.99
CA CYS A 14 -30.79 -25.99 -23.24
C CYS A 14 -31.10 -27.28 -22.45
N ALA A 15 -32.09 -27.27 -21.54
CA ALA A 15 -32.53 -28.43 -20.76
C ALA A 15 -33.32 -29.47 -21.59
N VAL A 16 -33.87 -29.06 -22.73
CA VAL A 16 -34.78 -29.87 -23.56
C VAL A 16 -34.17 -31.20 -24.03
N PRO A 17 -32.91 -31.29 -24.50
CA PRO A 17 -32.30 -32.55 -24.92
C PRO A 17 -32.08 -33.54 -23.77
N VAL A 18 -32.04 -33.07 -22.52
CA VAL A 18 -31.73 -33.90 -21.34
C VAL A 18 -32.99 -34.43 -20.65
N LEU A 19 -34.13 -33.76 -20.84
CA LEU A 19 -35.44 -34.28 -20.45
C LEU A 19 -35.76 -35.65 -21.08
N ALA A 20 -35.13 -35.99 -22.21
CA ALA A 20 -35.27 -37.29 -22.86
C ALA A 20 -34.45 -38.41 -22.20
N VAL A 21 -33.47 -38.08 -21.36
CA VAL A 21 -32.50 -39.02 -20.77
C VAL A 21 -32.72 -39.22 -19.28
N GLN A 22 -33.39 -38.29 -18.58
CA GLN A 22 -33.51 -38.31 -17.13
C GLN A 22 -34.91 -38.71 -16.63
N GLY A 23 -34.97 -39.65 -15.69
CA GLY A 23 -36.19 -40.01 -14.93
C GLY A 23 -36.51 -39.06 -13.76
N MET A 24 -35.99 -37.83 -13.76
CA MET A 24 -36.22 -36.84 -12.71
C MET A 24 -37.56 -36.11 -12.89
N SER A 25 -38.12 -35.60 -11.79
CA SER A 25 -39.31 -34.73 -11.88
C SER A 25 -38.98 -33.43 -12.62
N ILE A 26 -39.87 -33.03 -13.55
CA ILE A 26 -39.72 -31.84 -14.41
C ILE A 26 -39.43 -30.57 -13.59
N GLY A 27 -40.03 -30.44 -12.39
CA GLY A 27 -39.85 -29.28 -11.52
C GLY A 27 -38.43 -29.13 -10.97
N TRP A 28 -37.83 -30.24 -10.51
CA TRP A 28 -36.48 -30.21 -9.94
C TRP A 28 -35.42 -29.96 -11.01
N TYR A 29 -35.57 -30.59 -12.18
CA TYR A 29 -34.64 -30.40 -13.28
C TYR A 29 -34.66 -28.97 -13.84
N SER A 30 -35.84 -28.35 -13.89
CA SER A 30 -35.99 -26.95 -14.31
C SER A 30 -35.24 -25.98 -13.38
N LEU A 31 -35.26 -26.25 -12.07
CA LEU A 31 -34.51 -25.46 -11.09
C LEU A 31 -32.99 -25.63 -11.28
N TYR A 32 -32.53 -26.86 -11.46
CA TYR A 32 -31.12 -27.14 -11.76
C TYR A 32 -30.66 -26.45 -13.04
N ALA A 33 -31.42 -26.55 -14.12
CA ALA A 33 -31.10 -25.94 -15.41
C ALA A 33 -30.96 -24.42 -15.34
N VAL A 34 -31.84 -23.77 -14.57
CA VAL A 34 -31.78 -22.32 -14.31
C VAL A 34 -30.51 -21.96 -13.53
N VAL A 35 -30.21 -22.69 -12.45
CA VAL A 35 -29.04 -22.43 -11.61
C VAL A 35 -27.75 -22.68 -12.40
N ALA A 36 -27.65 -23.79 -13.13
CA ALA A 36 -26.51 -24.12 -13.97
C ALA A 36 -26.27 -23.02 -15.03
N GLY A 37 -27.31 -22.57 -15.72
CA GLY A 37 -27.20 -21.50 -16.71
C GLY A 37 -26.76 -20.16 -16.12
N VAL A 38 -27.24 -19.82 -14.93
CA VAL A 38 -26.77 -18.64 -14.18
C VAL A 38 -25.29 -18.77 -13.80
N VAL A 39 -24.87 -19.94 -13.32
CA VAL A 39 -23.48 -20.20 -12.93
C VAL A 39 -22.56 -20.10 -14.14
N VAL A 40 -22.92 -20.72 -15.28
CA VAL A 40 -22.15 -20.59 -16.53
C VAL A 40 -22.06 -19.13 -16.97
N ALA A 41 -23.15 -18.37 -16.93
CA ALA A 41 -23.14 -16.94 -17.29
C ALA A 41 -22.25 -16.08 -16.38
N LEU A 42 -22.21 -16.39 -15.07
CA LEU A 42 -21.38 -15.69 -14.08
C LEU A 42 -19.91 -16.06 -14.18
N VAL A 43 -19.60 -17.35 -14.33
CA VAL A 43 -18.21 -17.87 -14.37
C VAL A 43 -17.55 -17.48 -15.69
N SER A 44 -18.27 -17.55 -16.81
CA SER A 44 -17.69 -17.29 -18.13
C SER A 44 -17.74 -15.83 -18.55
N GLY A 45 -18.54 -14.98 -17.89
CA GLY A 45 -18.69 -13.56 -18.25
C GLY A 45 -19.32 -13.38 -19.63
N HIS A 46 -20.65 -13.21 -19.66
CA HIS A 46 -21.43 -13.08 -20.89
C HIS A 46 -20.84 -12.03 -21.87
N GLY A 47 -20.31 -12.52 -23.00
CA GLY A 47 -19.71 -11.73 -24.09
C GLY A 47 -18.35 -11.08 -23.83
N ARG A 48 -17.60 -11.53 -22.81
CA ARG A 48 -16.20 -11.11 -22.55
C ARG A 48 -15.16 -12.20 -22.82
N SER A 49 -15.61 -13.43 -23.04
CA SER A 49 -14.76 -14.61 -23.17
C SER A 49 -14.91 -15.26 -24.55
N ASN A 50 -13.84 -15.89 -25.03
CA ASN A 50 -13.86 -16.68 -26.27
C ASN A 50 -14.90 -17.81 -26.16
N ALA A 51 -15.64 -18.09 -27.23
CA ALA A 51 -16.65 -19.14 -27.30
C ALA A 51 -16.14 -20.50 -26.78
N ALA A 52 -14.87 -20.85 -27.04
CA ALA A 52 -14.25 -22.06 -26.53
C ALA A 52 -14.17 -22.10 -24.99
N VAL A 53 -13.93 -20.95 -24.35
CA VAL A 53 -13.85 -20.81 -22.88
C VAL A 53 -15.22 -20.89 -22.24
N VAL A 54 -16.23 -20.30 -22.88
CA VAL A 54 -17.62 -20.37 -22.39
C VAL A 54 -18.16 -21.80 -22.51
N ALA A 55 -17.89 -22.49 -23.62
CA ALA A 55 -18.26 -23.89 -23.82
C ALA A 55 -17.55 -24.83 -22.82
N SER A 56 -16.25 -24.65 -22.57
CA SER A 56 -15.51 -25.49 -21.61
C SER A 56 -15.94 -25.25 -20.17
N SER A 57 -16.26 -24.00 -19.80
CA SER A 57 -16.86 -23.68 -18.50
C SER A 57 -18.24 -24.34 -18.35
N GLY A 58 -19.03 -24.34 -19.43
CA GLY A 58 -20.31 -25.04 -19.50
C GLY A 58 -20.17 -26.54 -19.21
N VAL A 59 -19.25 -27.21 -19.89
CA VAL A 59 -18.94 -28.64 -19.66
C VAL A 59 -18.54 -28.89 -18.21
N LEU A 60 -17.67 -28.05 -17.63
CA LEU A 60 -17.24 -28.18 -16.24
C LEU A 60 -18.41 -28.03 -15.26
N VAL A 61 -19.31 -27.06 -15.49
CA VAL A 61 -20.52 -26.89 -14.68
C VAL A 61 -21.43 -28.11 -14.80
N GLY A 62 -21.53 -28.73 -15.98
CA GLY A 62 -22.25 -29.99 -16.18
C GLY A 62 -21.68 -31.15 -15.35
N VAL A 63 -20.36 -31.35 -15.38
CA VAL A 63 -19.69 -32.39 -14.57
C VAL A 63 -19.89 -32.15 -13.07
N LEU A 64 -19.70 -30.91 -12.61
CA LEU A 64 -19.87 -30.54 -11.20
C LEU A 64 -21.33 -30.65 -10.77
N GLY A 65 -22.26 -30.30 -11.66
CA GLY A 65 -23.69 -30.45 -11.44
C GLY A 65 -24.10 -31.90 -11.27
N TRP A 66 -23.62 -32.81 -12.12
CA TRP A 66 -23.84 -34.25 -11.94
C TRP A 66 -23.29 -34.75 -10.59
N LEU A 67 -22.07 -34.34 -10.24
CA LEU A 67 -21.44 -34.75 -8.98
C LEU A 67 -22.19 -34.23 -7.74
N LEU A 68 -22.56 -32.95 -7.73
CA LEU A 68 -23.17 -32.30 -6.56
C LEU A 68 -24.68 -32.56 -6.48
N VAL A 69 -25.37 -32.62 -7.62
CA VAL A 69 -26.84 -32.71 -7.65
C VAL A 69 -27.29 -34.16 -7.78
N VAL A 70 -26.80 -34.90 -8.78
CA VAL A 70 -27.26 -36.27 -9.06
C VAL A 70 -26.66 -37.27 -8.07
N LEU A 71 -25.36 -37.21 -7.80
CA LEU A 71 -24.71 -38.16 -6.89
C LEU A 71 -24.88 -37.82 -5.41
N THR A 72 -25.14 -36.56 -5.06
CA THR A 72 -25.14 -36.11 -3.65
C THR A 72 -26.49 -35.58 -3.18
N LEU A 73 -26.98 -34.49 -3.78
CA LEU A 73 -28.13 -33.76 -3.25
C LEU A 73 -29.45 -34.53 -3.46
N GLU A 74 -29.62 -35.20 -4.60
CA GLU A 74 -30.82 -35.97 -4.91
C GLU A 74 -31.02 -37.18 -3.97
N PRO A 75 -30.02 -38.05 -3.71
CA PRO A 75 -30.13 -39.09 -2.70
C PRO A 75 -30.49 -38.53 -1.32
N LEU A 76 -29.83 -37.44 -0.90
CA LEU A 76 -30.11 -36.79 0.40
C LEU A 76 -31.56 -36.33 0.51
N LEU A 77 -32.11 -35.74 -0.56
CA LEU A 77 -33.50 -35.29 -0.60
C LEU A 77 -34.51 -36.44 -0.59
N ARG A 78 -34.12 -37.63 -1.04
CA ARG A 78 -34.91 -38.87 -0.94
C ARG A 78 -34.76 -39.58 0.40
N GLY A 79 -33.89 -39.08 1.29
CA GLY A 79 -33.57 -39.74 2.57
C GLY A 79 -32.60 -40.92 2.42
N GLU A 80 -31.94 -41.04 1.27
CA GLU A 80 -30.92 -42.05 1.00
C GLU A 80 -29.52 -41.47 1.30
N THR A 81 -28.59 -42.33 1.70
CA THR A 81 -27.18 -41.93 1.87
C THR A 81 -26.48 -41.88 0.51
N PRO A 82 -25.81 -40.79 0.14
CA PRO A 82 -25.00 -40.71 -1.08
C PRO A 82 -23.91 -41.78 -1.08
N THR A 83 -23.94 -42.70 -2.05
CA THR A 83 -22.87 -43.70 -2.20
C THR A 83 -22.01 -43.38 -3.42
N TRP A 84 -20.75 -43.05 -3.15
CA TRP A 84 -19.73 -42.74 -4.15
C TRP A 84 -19.02 -44.00 -4.67
N SER A 85 -19.71 -45.14 -4.64
CA SER A 85 -19.13 -46.42 -5.06
C SER A 85 -18.99 -46.47 -6.58
N ALA A 86 -18.01 -47.24 -7.08
CA ALA A 86 -17.83 -47.43 -8.52
C ALA A 86 -19.11 -47.94 -9.20
N THR A 87 -19.89 -48.78 -8.51
CA THR A 87 -21.16 -49.32 -9.01
C THR A 87 -22.23 -48.24 -9.14
N ALA A 88 -22.36 -47.35 -8.14
CA ALA A 88 -23.32 -46.24 -8.18
C ALA A 88 -22.95 -45.19 -9.24
N VAL A 89 -21.66 -44.94 -9.42
CA VAL A 89 -21.10 -44.07 -10.48
C VAL A 89 -21.40 -44.63 -11.87
N LEU A 90 -21.25 -45.95 -12.08
CA LEU A 90 -21.55 -46.59 -13.35
C LEU A 90 -23.06 -46.60 -13.67
N GLN A 91 -23.93 -46.79 -12.67
CA GLN A 91 -25.38 -46.74 -12.84
C GLN A 91 -25.90 -45.33 -13.16
N SER A 92 -25.21 -44.29 -12.70
CA SER A 92 -25.55 -42.88 -12.94
C SER A 92 -24.85 -42.26 -14.17
N TYR A 93 -24.05 -43.04 -14.89
CA TYR A 93 -23.30 -42.59 -16.07
C TYR A 93 -24.16 -41.98 -17.20
N PRO A 94 -25.37 -42.51 -17.53
CA PRO A 94 -26.24 -41.88 -18.52
C PRO A 94 -26.65 -40.44 -18.15
N PHE A 95 -26.77 -40.15 -16.85
CA PHE A 95 -27.10 -38.81 -16.34
C PHE A 95 -25.92 -37.85 -16.49
N LEU A 96 -24.68 -38.33 -16.31
CA LEU A 96 -23.46 -37.53 -16.53
C LEU A 96 -23.38 -37.03 -17.97
N VAL A 97 -23.64 -37.91 -18.94
CA VAL A 97 -23.65 -37.53 -20.36
C VAL A 97 -24.70 -36.45 -20.61
N GLY A 98 -25.89 -36.57 -20.00
CA GLY A 98 -26.93 -35.54 -20.05
C GLY A 98 -26.47 -34.20 -19.49
N ASP A 99 -25.94 -34.17 -18.27
CA ASP A 99 -25.52 -32.93 -17.60
C ASP A 99 -24.33 -32.25 -18.30
N VAL A 100 -23.39 -33.03 -18.85
CA VAL A 100 -22.28 -32.53 -19.66
C VAL A 100 -22.78 -31.91 -20.96
N LEU A 101 -23.73 -32.56 -21.64
CA LEU A 101 -24.35 -32.02 -22.85
C LEU A 101 -25.16 -30.75 -22.54
N HIS A 102 -25.90 -30.72 -21.44
CA HIS A 102 -26.63 -29.54 -20.98
C HIS A 102 -25.69 -28.36 -20.74
N GLY A 103 -24.65 -28.58 -19.95
CA GLY A 103 -23.66 -27.55 -19.62
C GLY A 103 -22.93 -27.06 -20.86
N GLY A 104 -22.47 -27.97 -21.71
CA GLY A 104 -21.79 -27.64 -22.97
C GLY A 104 -22.68 -26.86 -23.94
N LEU A 105 -23.94 -27.27 -24.13
CA LEU A 105 -24.90 -26.59 -24.98
C LEU A 105 -25.25 -25.20 -24.42
N THR A 106 -25.44 -25.10 -23.11
CA THR A 106 -25.68 -23.82 -22.40
C THR A 106 -24.51 -22.87 -22.62
N GLY A 107 -23.28 -23.34 -22.46
CA GLY A 107 -22.08 -22.56 -22.72
C GLY A 107 -21.95 -22.13 -24.19
N LEU A 108 -22.27 -23.02 -25.12
CA LEU A 108 -22.22 -22.72 -26.56
C LEU A 108 -23.28 -21.70 -26.97
N VAL A 109 -24.53 -21.85 -26.50
CA VAL A 109 -25.60 -20.89 -26.76
C VAL A 109 -25.30 -19.55 -26.13
N LEU A 110 -24.78 -19.50 -24.89
CA LEU A 110 -24.34 -18.25 -24.27
C LEU A 110 -23.19 -17.56 -25.03
N ALA A 111 -22.40 -18.31 -25.80
CA ALA A 111 -21.34 -17.76 -26.64
C ALA A 111 -21.86 -17.13 -27.94
N VAL A 112 -22.98 -17.62 -28.49
CA VAL A 112 -23.58 -17.10 -29.73
C VAL A 112 -24.79 -16.17 -29.51
N VAL A 113 -25.40 -16.16 -28.33
CA VAL A 113 -26.47 -15.20 -27.99
C VAL A 113 -25.88 -13.79 -28.13
N PRO A 114 -26.35 -12.99 -29.11
CA PRO A 114 -25.73 -11.73 -29.43
C PRO A 114 -25.85 -10.80 -28.23
N ASN A 115 -24.70 -10.35 -27.75
CA ASN A 115 -24.63 -9.31 -26.75
C ASN A 115 -25.04 -8.02 -27.47
N VAL A 116 -26.32 -7.66 -27.43
CA VAL A 116 -26.78 -6.34 -27.92
C VAL A 116 -26.19 -5.31 -26.96
N HIS A 117 -24.93 -4.98 -27.19
CA HIS A 117 -24.37 -3.71 -26.78
C HIS A 117 -25.14 -2.67 -27.58
N LYS A 118 -25.73 -1.69 -26.90
CA LYS A 118 -25.80 -0.37 -27.51
C LYS A 118 -24.36 -0.05 -27.87
N GLU A 119 -24.04 0.00 -29.16
CA GLU A 119 -22.83 0.65 -29.64
C GLU A 119 -22.85 2.04 -29.04
N GLN A 120 -22.09 2.23 -27.96
CA GLN A 120 -21.71 3.57 -27.57
C GLN A 120 -20.73 4.02 -28.65
N PRO A 121 -20.88 5.26 -29.16
CA PRO A 121 -19.92 5.80 -30.11
C PRO A 121 -18.51 5.59 -29.52
N VAL A 122 -17.59 5.09 -30.34
CA VAL A 122 -16.18 4.91 -29.97
C VAL A 122 -15.65 6.29 -29.57
N ARG A 123 -15.71 6.59 -28.28
CA ARG A 123 -15.02 7.75 -27.72
C ARG A 123 -13.55 7.37 -27.64
N GLU A 124 -12.72 8.13 -28.33
CA GLU A 124 -11.27 8.02 -28.23
C GLU A 124 -10.88 8.08 -26.75
N ALA A 125 -10.08 7.11 -26.29
CA ALA A 125 -9.79 6.97 -24.88
C ALA A 125 -8.99 8.18 -24.38
N ALA A 126 -9.48 8.84 -23.33
CA ALA A 126 -8.80 9.99 -22.75
C ALA A 126 -7.47 9.55 -22.12
N ARG A 127 -6.39 10.23 -22.47
CA ARG A 127 -5.03 9.94 -21.97
C ARG A 127 -4.84 10.56 -20.60
N ILE A 128 -4.69 9.72 -19.60
CA ILE A 128 -4.46 10.12 -18.22
C ILE A 128 -3.01 9.78 -17.85
N VAL A 129 -2.23 10.81 -17.51
CA VAL A 129 -0.86 10.63 -17.02
C VAL A 129 -0.85 10.85 -15.51
N ILE A 130 -0.30 9.89 -14.77
CA ILE A 130 -0.08 9.97 -13.33
C ILE A 130 1.43 10.04 -13.09
N VAL A 131 1.89 11.06 -12.35
CA VAL A 131 3.31 11.21 -11.99
C VAL A 131 3.47 10.97 -10.49
N GLY A 132 4.16 9.87 -10.15
CA GLY A 132 4.44 9.42 -8.79
C GLY A 132 3.84 8.03 -8.49
N GLY A 133 4.69 7.06 -8.18
CA GLY A 133 4.30 5.67 -7.87
C GLY A 133 4.02 5.39 -6.39
N GLY A 134 3.72 6.42 -5.60
CA GLY A 134 3.40 6.30 -4.17
C GLY A 134 1.94 5.90 -3.90
N PHE A 135 1.52 6.03 -2.64
CA PHE A 135 0.17 5.67 -2.19
C PHE A 135 -0.94 6.28 -3.05
N ALA A 136 -0.88 7.58 -3.34
CA ALA A 136 -1.91 8.26 -4.12
C ALA A 136 -1.92 7.83 -5.59
N GLY A 137 -0.75 7.77 -6.24
CA GLY A 137 -0.67 7.44 -7.67
C GLY A 137 -1.07 6.00 -7.98
N VAL A 138 -0.63 5.03 -7.17
CA VAL A 138 -1.03 3.62 -7.33
C VAL A 138 -2.51 3.43 -7.01
N ALA A 139 -3.06 4.13 -6.00
CA ALA A 139 -4.49 4.10 -5.73
C ALA A 139 -5.33 4.68 -6.88
N ALA A 140 -4.87 5.78 -7.48
CA ALA A 140 -5.51 6.38 -8.66
C ALA A 140 -5.47 5.42 -9.85
N ALA A 141 -4.31 4.85 -10.18
CA ALA A 141 -4.16 3.89 -11.27
C ALA A 141 -5.09 2.68 -11.12
N LYS A 142 -5.09 2.04 -9.94
CA LYS A 142 -6.02 0.93 -9.61
C LYS A 142 -7.48 1.34 -9.76
N ARG A 143 -7.82 2.56 -9.36
CA ARG A 143 -9.20 3.05 -9.48
C ARG A 143 -9.58 3.29 -10.94
N PHE A 144 -8.69 3.82 -11.75
CA PHE A 144 -8.92 3.94 -13.18
C PHE A 144 -9.10 2.59 -13.86
N GLU A 145 -8.32 1.56 -13.53
CA GLU A 145 -8.54 0.21 -14.09
C GLU A 145 -9.96 -0.31 -13.80
N GLN A 146 -10.46 -0.09 -12.58
CA GLN A 146 -11.83 -0.45 -12.22
C GLN A 146 -12.87 0.34 -13.02
N LEU A 147 -12.60 1.60 -13.36
CA LEU A 147 -13.48 2.46 -14.14
C LEU A 147 -13.44 2.08 -15.63
N ALA A 148 -12.27 1.78 -16.17
CA ALA A 148 -12.07 1.27 -17.53
C ALA A 148 -12.81 -0.07 -17.72
N ALA A 149 -12.69 -0.99 -16.76
CA ALA A 149 -13.43 -2.25 -16.76
C ALA A 149 -14.97 -2.09 -16.70
N ARG A 150 -15.45 -0.91 -16.31
CA ARG A 150 -16.87 -0.50 -16.32
C ARG A 150 -17.26 0.29 -17.57
N GLY A 151 -16.37 0.43 -18.54
CA GLY A 151 -16.61 1.08 -19.83
C GLY A 151 -16.21 2.55 -19.91
N ALA A 152 -15.47 3.10 -18.94
CA ALA A 152 -14.91 4.44 -19.09
C ALA A 152 -13.83 4.43 -20.20
N PRO A 153 -13.89 5.34 -21.20
CA PRO A 153 -12.91 5.40 -22.28
C PRO A 153 -11.65 6.13 -21.79
N ILE A 154 -10.77 5.41 -21.08
CA ILE A 154 -9.56 5.97 -20.47
C ILE A 154 -8.33 5.10 -20.77
N ASP A 155 -7.23 5.74 -21.12
CA ASP A 155 -5.90 5.14 -21.24
C ASP A 155 -4.97 5.76 -20.19
N VAL A 156 -4.32 4.94 -19.37
CA VAL A 156 -3.60 5.40 -18.18
C VAL A 156 -2.12 5.08 -18.29
N THR A 157 -1.28 6.10 -18.14
CA THR A 157 0.16 5.96 -17.97
C THR A 157 0.59 6.42 -16.58
N LEU A 158 1.21 5.53 -15.81
CA LEU A 158 1.83 5.84 -14.51
C LEU A 158 3.34 5.94 -14.67
N ILE A 159 3.91 7.08 -14.27
CA ILE A 159 5.34 7.39 -14.34
C ILE A 159 5.87 7.50 -12.91
N SER A 160 6.96 6.79 -12.59
CA SER A 160 7.58 6.83 -11.27
C SER A 160 9.08 6.59 -11.36
N ASP A 161 9.87 7.29 -10.55
CA ASP A 161 11.32 7.09 -10.47
C ASP A 161 11.68 5.77 -9.76
N SER A 162 10.81 5.28 -8.87
CA SER A 162 10.85 3.91 -8.36
C SER A 162 9.94 2.96 -9.13
N ASN A 163 10.36 1.69 -9.30
CA ASN A 163 9.55 0.62 -9.88
C ASN A 163 8.65 -0.09 -8.85
N PHE A 164 8.66 0.33 -7.59
CA PHE A 164 7.85 -0.22 -6.50
C PHE A 164 7.09 0.86 -5.72
N LEU A 165 5.96 0.47 -5.16
CA LEU A 165 5.26 1.19 -4.09
C LEU A 165 5.96 0.87 -2.76
N LEU A 166 6.42 1.90 -2.05
CA LEU A 166 6.98 1.78 -0.72
C LEU A 166 5.90 1.92 0.35
N PHE A 167 5.82 0.96 1.26
CA PHE A 167 4.98 1.04 2.45
C PHE A 167 5.69 1.80 3.57
N THR A 168 5.73 3.13 3.44
CA THR A 168 6.50 4.03 4.32
C THR A 168 6.22 3.93 5.83
N PRO A 169 5.04 3.51 6.32
CA PRO A 169 4.82 3.41 7.77
C PRO A 169 5.70 2.39 8.51
N MET A 170 6.38 1.49 7.79
CA MET A 170 7.24 0.45 8.37
C MET A 170 8.73 0.71 8.04
N LEU A 171 9.07 1.94 7.64
CA LEU A 171 10.41 2.27 7.17
C LEU A 171 11.46 2.32 8.30
N ALA A 172 11.04 2.67 9.53
CA ALA A 172 11.89 2.64 10.72
C ALA A 172 12.33 1.21 11.09
N GLU A 173 11.45 0.22 10.95
CA GLU A 173 11.78 -1.20 11.16
C GLU A 173 12.81 -1.73 10.15
N VAL A 174 12.85 -1.18 8.94
CA VAL A 174 13.92 -1.50 7.97
C VAL A 174 15.25 -0.86 8.38
N ALA A 175 15.21 0.38 8.87
CA ALA A 175 16.40 1.09 9.33
C ALA A 175 17.05 0.44 10.57
N SER A 176 16.32 -0.46 11.22
CA SER A 176 16.75 -1.20 12.40
C SER A 176 17.05 -2.67 12.12
N GLY A 177 16.76 -3.16 10.91
CA GLY A 177 16.93 -4.56 10.53
C GLY A 177 15.86 -5.50 11.10
N ALA A 178 14.76 -4.98 11.65
CA ALA A 178 13.61 -5.80 12.05
C ALA A 178 12.81 -6.32 10.85
N LEU A 179 12.90 -5.63 9.71
CA LEU A 179 12.26 -6.03 8.46
C LEU A 179 13.19 -5.88 7.26
N GLU A 180 13.03 -6.78 6.30
CA GLU A 180 13.74 -6.69 5.03
C GLU A 180 13.14 -5.61 4.11
N PRO A 181 13.95 -4.78 3.42
CA PRO A 181 13.48 -3.75 2.48
C PRO A 181 12.52 -4.29 1.42
N ALA A 182 12.76 -5.51 0.96
CA ALA A 182 11.94 -6.18 -0.05
C ALA A 182 10.53 -6.50 0.47
N HIS A 183 10.33 -6.68 1.78
CA HIS A 183 9.06 -7.11 2.36
C HIS A 183 8.06 -5.96 2.50
N ILE A 184 8.53 -4.72 2.60
CA ILE A 184 7.69 -3.51 2.65
C ILE A 184 7.55 -2.79 1.30
N SER A 185 8.06 -3.38 0.22
CA SER A 185 7.95 -2.87 -1.15
C SER A 185 7.14 -3.79 -2.04
N ALA A 186 6.28 -3.21 -2.87
CA ALA A 186 5.49 -3.95 -3.87
C ALA A 186 5.76 -3.42 -5.28
N PRO A 187 6.19 -4.28 -6.23
CA PRO A 187 6.40 -3.84 -7.60
C PRO A 187 5.14 -3.19 -8.18
N ILE A 188 5.29 -2.01 -8.77
CA ILE A 188 4.15 -1.28 -9.36
C ILE A 188 3.53 -2.13 -10.48
N ARG A 189 4.36 -2.79 -11.28
CA ARG A 189 3.92 -3.65 -12.39
C ARG A 189 3.02 -4.82 -11.96
N SER A 190 3.16 -5.33 -10.74
CA SER A 190 2.25 -6.35 -10.22
C SER A 190 1.08 -5.76 -9.47
N ALA A 191 1.17 -4.49 -9.07
CA ALA A 191 0.09 -3.77 -8.41
C ALA A 191 -0.98 -3.24 -9.38
N VAL A 192 -0.66 -3.02 -10.66
CA VAL A 192 -1.58 -2.54 -11.71
C VAL A 192 -1.55 -3.48 -12.91
N ALA A 193 -2.70 -3.84 -13.48
CA ALA A 193 -2.80 -4.88 -14.51
C ALA A 193 -2.87 -4.34 -15.96
N HIS A 194 -3.48 -3.19 -16.16
CA HIS A 194 -3.76 -2.60 -17.47
C HIS A 194 -3.14 -1.22 -17.66
N THR A 195 -2.72 -0.58 -16.57
CA THR A 195 -2.04 0.71 -16.60
C THR A 195 -0.65 0.57 -17.21
N ARG A 196 -0.31 1.44 -18.18
CA ARG A 196 1.04 1.50 -18.74
C ARG A 196 2.00 2.09 -17.70
N PHE A 197 2.98 1.30 -17.26
CA PHE A 197 4.00 1.76 -16.32
C PHE A 197 5.30 2.18 -17.02
N ARG A 198 5.78 3.39 -16.74
CA ARG A 198 7.10 3.90 -17.17
C ARG A 198 7.94 4.19 -15.93
N ASN A 199 9.10 3.53 -15.82
CA ASN A 199 10.05 3.83 -14.77
C ASN A 199 11.00 4.94 -15.24
N GLY A 200 11.09 6.00 -14.46
CA GLY A 200 11.99 7.12 -14.70
C GLY A 200 11.53 8.40 -13.99
N ARG A 201 12.44 9.37 -13.90
CA ARG A 201 12.21 10.66 -13.24
C ARG A 201 11.65 11.67 -14.23
N VAL A 202 10.46 12.19 -13.95
CA VAL A 202 9.91 13.35 -14.67
C VAL A 202 10.72 14.59 -14.33
N ARG A 203 11.19 15.30 -15.36
CA ARG A 203 11.99 16.54 -15.19
C ARG A 203 11.12 17.79 -15.19
N LYS A 204 10.11 17.81 -16.05
CA LYS A 204 9.21 18.94 -16.26
C LYS A 204 7.86 18.45 -16.77
N PHE A 205 6.81 19.21 -16.48
CA PHE A 205 5.52 19.11 -17.15
C PHE A 205 5.13 20.49 -17.66
N ASP A 206 4.32 20.53 -18.71
CA ASP A 206 3.85 21.75 -19.34
C ASP A 206 2.32 21.70 -19.46
N THR A 207 1.65 22.70 -18.88
CA THR A 207 0.19 22.78 -18.85
C THR A 207 -0.40 23.42 -20.12
N GLY A 208 0.39 24.19 -20.87
CA GLY A 208 -0.02 24.82 -22.12
C GLY A 208 -0.03 23.81 -23.28
N SER A 209 1.08 23.10 -23.46
CA SER A 209 1.20 22.02 -24.46
C SER A 209 0.61 20.69 -24.00
N ARG A 210 0.25 20.55 -22.72
CA ARG A 210 -0.29 19.33 -22.09
C ARG A 210 0.63 18.12 -22.25
N THR A 211 1.90 18.30 -21.86
CA THR A 211 2.93 17.26 -21.98
C THR A 211 3.71 17.06 -20.67
N VAL A 212 4.24 15.86 -20.50
CA VAL A 212 5.18 15.49 -19.43
C VAL A 212 6.49 15.02 -20.06
N GLN A 213 7.62 15.55 -19.58
CA GLN A 213 8.94 15.17 -20.06
C GLN A 213 9.57 14.08 -19.18
N LEU A 214 9.84 12.92 -19.79
CA LEU A 214 10.47 11.76 -19.17
C LEU A 214 11.77 11.42 -19.91
N GLY A 215 12.91 11.91 -19.40
CA GLY A 215 14.15 11.87 -20.16
C GLY A 215 14.02 12.67 -21.46
N ASP A 216 14.22 12.01 -22.59
CA ASP A 216 14.05 12.59 -23.92
C ASP A 216 12.65 12.36 -24.51
N ASP A 217 11.83 11.53 -23.86
CA ASP A 217 10.45 11.29 -24.29
C ASP A 217 9.52 12.44 -23.85
N VAL A 218 8.62 12.83 -24.75
CA VAL A 218 7.53 13.76 -24.48
C VAL A 218 6.21 12.98 -24.49
N ILE A 219 5.55 12.92 -23.34
CA ILE A 219 4.31 12.15 -23.15
C ILE A 219 3.12 13.12 -23.11
N PRO A 220 2.23 13.11 -24.12
CA PRO A 220 1.03 13.95 -24.11
C PRO A 220 -0.02 13.42 -23.13
N TYR A 221 -0.83 14.32 -22.59
CA TYR A 221 -1.96 13.98 -21.73
C TYR A 221 -3.19 14.83 -22.02
N ASP A 222 -4.36 14.28 -21.71
CA ASP A 222 -5.60 15.04 -21.64
C ASP A 222 -5.90 15.43 -20.18
N HIS A 223 -5.54 14.56 -19.22
CA HIS A 223 -5.50 14.88 -17.79
C HIS A 223 -4.19 14.45 -17.13
N LEU A 224 -3.65 15.30 -16.25
CA LEU A 224 -2.42 15.06 -15.48
C LEU A 224 -2.74 14.99 -13.98
N VAL A 225 -2.34 13.89 -13.33
CA VAL A 225 -2.41 13.70 -11.88
C VAL A 225 -1.00 13.76 -11.29
N LEU A 226 -0.71 14.80 -10.52
CA LEU A 226 0.52 14.94 -9.76
C LEU A 226 0.35 14.27 -8.39
N ALA A 227 1.14 13.23 -8.16
CA ALA A 227 1.17 12.41 -6.95
C ALA A 227 2.62 12.18 -6.48
N VAL A 228 3.48 13.19 -6.68
CA VAL A 228 4.94 13.13 -6.48
C VAL A 228 5.39 13.23 -5.02
N GLY A 229 4.44 13.39 -4.10
CA GLY A 229 4.70 13.43 -2.67
C GLY A 229 5.63 14.58 -2.26
N SER A 230 6.46 14.29 -1.27
CA SER A 230 7.31 15.24 -0.56
C SER A 230 8.74 14.71 -0.44
N VAL A 231 9.69 15.59 -0.12
CA VAL A 231 11.09 15.29 0.20
C VAL A 231 11.45 15.87 1.57
N PRO A 232 12.49 15.38 2.26
CA PRO A 232 12.96 16.00 3.50
C PRO A 232 13.27 17.48 3.31
N HIS A 233 12.99 18.28 4.34
CA HIS A 233 13.29 19.70 4.36
C HIS A 233 14.24 19.99 5.52
N SER A 234 15.46 20.44 5.21
CA SER A 234 16.47 20.85 6.17
C SER A 234 16.30 22.29 6.67
N PHE A 235 15.31 23.03 6.15
CA PHE A 235 15.07 24.45 6.48
C PHE A 235 16.29 25.35 6.26
N ASP A 236 17.15 24.98 5.31
CA ASP A 236 18.42 25.66 5.00
C ASP A 236 19.33 25.85 6.24
N LEU A 237 19.18 24.97 7.24
CA LEU A 237 20.04 24.94 8.42
C LEU A 237 21.46 24.48 8.03
N PRO A 238 22.51 25.19 8.47
CA PRO A 238 23.89 24.86 8.11
C PRO A 238 24.25 23.40 8.42
N GLY A 239 24.80 22.71 7.42
CA GLY A 239 25.33 21.35 7.55
C GLY A 239 24.30 20.23 7.73
N VAL A 240 23.01 20.53 7.93
CA VAL A 240 21.97 19.50 8.13
C VAL A 240 21.77 18.65 6.87
N SER A 241 21.77 19.28 5.69
CA SER A 241 21.60 18.55 4.42
C SER A 241 22.79 17.65 4.11
N GLU A 242 23.98 18.08 4.54
CA GLU A 242 25.27 17.46 4.29
C GLU A 242 25.54 16.29 5.24
N HIS A 243 25.19 16.45 6.52
CA HIS A 243 25.62 15.52 7.57
C HIS A 243 24.50 14.65 8.16
N ALA A 244 23.22 15.03 8.01
CA ALA A 244 22.14 14.23 8.59
C ALA A 244 21.79 13.00 7.74
N TRP A 245 21.48 11.89 8.38
CA TRP A 245 20.74 10.78 7.81
C TRP A 245 19.26 11.15 7.69
N THR A 246 18.58 10.70 6.64
CA THR A 246 17.13 10.92 6.48
C THR A 246 16.38 9.60 6.59
N LEU A 247 15.05 9.65 6.61
CA LEU A 247 14.19 8.47 6.62
C LEU A 247 13.02 8.68 5.66
N LYS A 248 13.28 8.58 4.36
CA LYS A 248 12.26 8.81 3.32
C LYS A 248 12.06 7.64 2.37
N ASN A 249 13.13 6.92 2.06
CA ASN A 249 13.12 5.81 1.12
C ASN A 249 13.92 4.60 1.65
N LEU A 250 13.86 3.47 0.93
CA LEU A 250 14.55 2.23 1.35
C LEU A 250 16.06 2.39 1.44
N ALA A 251 16.67 3.16 0.52
CA ALA A 251 18.10 3.39 0.56
C ALA A 251 18.48 4.13 1.84
N ASP A 252 17.73 5.15 2.24
CA ASP A 252 17.98 5.87 3.49
C ASP A 252 18.00 4.90 4.70
N SER A 253 17.01 4.01 4.79
CA SER A 253 16.94 3.01 5.87
C SER A 253 18.11 2.03 5.86
N THR A 254 18.42 1.43 4.71
CA THR A 254 19.54 0.48 4.59
C THR A 254 20.87 1.16 4.93
N ARG A 255 21.07 2.40 4.47
CA ARG A 255 22.27 3.19 4.75
C ARG A 255 22.42 3.51 6.24
N LEU A 256 21.34 3.95 6.88
CA LEU A 256 21.33 4.24 8.31
C LEU A 256 21.63 2.99 9.13
N ARG A 257 21.01 1.84 8.82
CA ARG A 257 21.31 0.56 9.48
C ARG A 257 22.80 0.23 9.38
N ASN A 258 23.35 0.25 8.17
CA ASN A 258 24.74 -0.09 7.92
C ASN A 258 25.70 0.90 8.61
N HIS A 259 25.34 2.18 8.67
CA HIS A 259 26.11 3.19 9.38
C HIS A 259 26.14 2.91 10.89
N VAL A 260 24.99 2.62 11.51
CA VAL A 260 24.91 2.30 12.94
C VAL A 260 25.76 1.08 13.28
N ILE A 261 25.67 0.00 12.48
CA ILE A 261 26.51 -1.19 12.67
C ILE A 261 27.99 -0.82 12.56
N ARG A 262 28.39 -0.01 11.57
CA ARG A 262 29.77 0.49 11.47
C ARG A 262 30.21 1.33 12.67
N GLN A 263 29.32 2.12 13.27
CA GLN A 263 29.65 2.84 14.50
C GLN A 263 29.91 1.89 15.65
N LEU A 264 29.18 0.77 15.75
CA LEU A 264 29.44 -0.28 16.74
C LEU A 264 30.78 -0.98 16.49
N GLU A 265 31.12 -1.31 15.25
CA GLU A 265 32.43 -1.89 14.88
C GLU A 265 33.60 -0.96 15.26
N LEU A 266 33.45 0.34 14.99
CA LEU A 266 34.47 1.34 15.38
C LEU A 266 34.54 1.49 16.89
N ALA A 267 33.39 1.58 17.57
CA ALA A 267 33.33 1.74 19.02
C ALA A 267 33.92 0.54 19.78
N ASP A 268 33.74 -0.68 19.26
CA ASP A 268 34.28 -1.91 19.83
C ASP A 268 35.82 -1.92 19.89
N SER A 269 36.45 -1.24 18.92
CA SER A 269 37.91 -1.16 18.78
C SER A 269 38.51 0.18 19.23
N GLU A 270 37.70 1.13 19.71
CA GLU A 270 38.13 2.49 20.07
C GLU A 270 38.61 2.56 21.54
N PRO A 271 39.91 2.81 21.79
CA PRO A 271 40.45 2.91 23.14
C PRO A 271 40.14 4.25 23.83
N ASP A 272 39.93 5.34 23.09
CA ASP A 272 39.63 6.65 23.68
C ASP A 272 38.15 6.73 24.09
N PRO A 273 37.85 6.83 25.41
CA PRO A 273 36.47 6.88 25.88
C PRO A 273 35.68 8.10 25.36
N VAL A 274 36.34 9.20 24.98
CA VAL A 274 35.68 10.38 24.43
C VAL A 274 35.20 10.11 23.01
N GLN A 275 36.07 9.57 22.16
CA GLN A 275 35.73 9.19 20.78
C GLN A 275 34.73 8.04 20.76
N ARG A 276 34.91 7.02 21.62
CA ARG A 276 33.96 5.91 21.74
C ARG A 276 32.56 6.39 22.12
N ARG A 277 32.44 7.32 23.06
CA ARG A 277 31.15 7.92 23.43
C ARG A 277 30.50 8.66 22.25
N GLN A 278 31.29 9.35 21.43
CA GLN A 278 30.80 10.05 20.24
C GLN A 278 30.23 9.09 19.18
N LEU A 279 30.91 7.96 18.94
CA LEU A 279 30.45 6.88 18.06
C LEU A 279 29.14 6.26 18.57
N LEU A 280 28.98 6.17 19.88
CA LEU A 280 27.83 5.57 20.57
C LEU A 280 26.72 6.57 20.94
N THR A 281 26.82 7.83 20.50
CA THR A 281 25.76 8.84 20.70
C THR A 281 24.90 8.93 19.43
N PHE A 282 23.58 8.75 19.57
CA PHE A 282 22.61 8.74 18.48
C PHE A 282 21.59 9.88 18.66
N VAL A 283 21.58 10.83 17.74
CA VAL A 283 20.70 12.01 17.80
C VAL A 283 19.63 11.94 16.72
N VAL A 284 18.35 12.09 17.09
CA VAL A 284 17.23 12.18 16.16
C VAL A 284 16.52 13.52 16.36
N ALA A 285 16.42 14.33 15.30
CA ALA A 285 15.66 15.57 15.31
C ALA A 285 14.25 15.36 14.73
N GLY A 286 13.24 15.81 15.48
CA GLY A 286 11.83 15.77 15.11
C GLY A 286 11.04 14.68 15.81
N ALA A 287 10.39 15.01 16.94
CA ALA A 287 9.56 14.06 17.69
C ALA A 287 8.13 13.85 17.13
N GLY A 288 7.95 13.87 15.80
CA GLY A 288 6.73 13.36 15.17
C GLY A 288 6.72 11.83 15.13
N PHE A 289 5.80 11.22 14.38
CA PHE A 289 5.74 9.75 14.21
C PHE A 289 7.09 9.16 13.77
N ALA A 290 7.66 9.68 12.68
CA ALA A 290 8.88 9.14 12.09
C ALA A 290 10.07 9.19 13.05
N GLY A 291 10.35 10.31 13.71
CA GLY A 291 11.49 10.40 14.63
C GLY A 291 11.29 9.64 15.93
N THR A 292 10.05 9.56 16.42
CA THR A 292 9.71 8.76 17.62
C THR A 292 9.88 7.26 17.35
N GLU A 293 9.39 6.76 16.21
CA GLU A 293 9.61 5.38 15.79
C GLU A 293 11.09 5.12 15.52
N MET A 294 11.78 6.05 14.86
CA MET A 294 13.20 5.89 14.51
C MET A 294 14.10 5.81 15.75
N ILE A 295 13.95 6.71 16.74
CA ILE A 295 14.81 6.64 17.94
C ILE A 295 14.56 5.35 18.74
N ALA A 296 13.32 4.88 18.80
CA ALA A 296 12.99 3.62 19.46
C ALA A 296 13.57 2.41 18.72
N GLU A 297 13.57 2.44 17.38
CA GLU A 297 14.12 1.39 16.53
C GLU A 297 15.65 1.37 16.52
N LEU A 298 16.32 2.54 16.57
CA LEU A 298 17.77 2.64 16.78
C LEU A 298 18.18 2.05 18.12
N PHE A 299 17.45 2.39 19.18
CA PHE A 299 17.66 1.80 20.50
C PHE A 299 17.57 0.28 20.42
N ASP A 300 16.49 -0.25 19.84
CA ASP A 300 16.31 -1.69 19.70
C ASP A 300 17.43 -2.33 18.86
N LEU A 301 18.05 -1.60 17.92
CA LEU A 301 19.12 -2.15 17.07
C LEU A 301 20.36 -2.33 17.93
N VAL A 302 20.83 -1.24 18.51
CA VAL A 302 22.06 -1.22 19.31
C VAL A 302 21.99 -2.23 20.45
N TYR A 303 20.92 -2.22 21.25
CA TYR A 303 20.83 -3.11 22.42
C TYR A 303 20.62 -4.59 22.06
N ARG A 304 20.06 -4.90 20.89
CA ARG A 304 19.88 -6.30 20.46
C ARG A 304 21.06 -6.87 19.70
N THR A 305 22.01 -6.03 19.31
CA THR A 305 23.26 -6.45 18.66
C THR A 305 24.48 -6.22 19.53
N ALA A 306 24.36 -5.52 20.66
CA ALA A 306 25.47 -5.20 21.57
C ALA A 306 26.28 -6.42 22.02
N HIS A 307 25.67 -7.60 22.18
CA HIS A 307 26.41 -8.81 22.58
C HIS A 307 27.41 -9.31 21.53
N TYR A 308 27.36 -8.80 20.29
CA TYR A 308 28.37 -9.06 19.26
C TYR A 308 29.59 -8.13 19.36
N PHE A 309 29.50 -7.05 20.14
CA PHE A 309 30.50 -5.99 20.28
C PHE A 309 30.99 -5.92 21.75
N PRO A 310 31.88 -6.84 22.19
CA PRO A 310 32.27 -6.98 23.59
C PRO A 310 33.01 -5.78 24.19
N GLY A 311 33.59 -4.91 23.37
CA GLY A 311 34.23 -3.65 23.75
C GLY A 311 33.26 -2.51 24.05
N VAL A 312 31.98 -2.67 23.70
CA VAL A 312 30.91 -1.69 23.97
C VAL A 312 30.17 -2.06 25.26
N GLY A 313 30.31 -1.24 26.30
CA GLY A 313 29.54 -1.37 27.53
C GLY A 313 28.05 -1.08 27.31
N LEU A 314 27.17 -1.81 28.01
CA LEU A 314 25.71 -1.67 27.85
C LEU A 314 25.16 -0.33 28.36
N ASP A 315 25.92 0.40 29.18
CA ASP A 315 25.58 1.72 29.72
C ASP A 315 26.16 2.89 28.90
N GLU A 316 26.96 2.62 27.87
CA GLU A 316 27.63 3.63 27.04
C GLU A 316 26.76 4.26 25.94
N PRO A 317 25.88 3.50 25.23
CA PRO A 317 25.02 4.07 24.19
C PRO A 317 24.07 5.16 24.70
N ASP A 318 24.13 6.34 24.08
CA ASP A 318 23.29 7.49 24.42
C ASP A 318 22.33 7.83 23.27
N PHE A 319 21.05 7.98 23.59
CA PHE A 319 19.99 8.22 22.62
C PHE A 319 19.30 9.54 22.95
N LEU A 320 19.28 10.46 21.99
CA LEU A 320 18.71 11.78 22.16
C LEU A 320 17.69 12.12 21.08
N LEU A 321 16.44 12.33 21.49
CA LEU A 321 15.37 12.88 20.67
C LEU A 321 15.23 14.39 20.94
N VAL A 322 15.36 15.21 19.90
CA VAL A 322 15.27 16.68 19.97
C VAL A 322 14.01 17.16 19.28
N HIS A 323 13.24 18.04 19.92
CA HIS A 323 12.04 18.62 19.34
C HIS A 323 11.74 20.04 19.84
N PRO A 324 11.40 21.00 18.96
CA PRO A 324 11.11 22.39 19.37
C PRO A 324 9.80 22.54 20.15
N GLY A 325 8.84 21.63 19.98
CA GLY A 325 7.59 21.64 20.72
C GLY A 325 7.77 21.26 22.19
N ASP A 326 6.74 21.52 22.99
CA ASP A 326 6.64 21.15 24.40
C ASP A 326 6.29 19.67 24.63
N ARG A 327 5.91 18.96 23.57
CA ARG A 327 5.52 17.54 23.58
C ARG A 327 5.99 16.79 22.33
N ILE A 328 6.17 15.47 22.47
CA ILE A 328 6.31 14.57 21.34
C ILE A 328 4.94 14.24 20.73
N LEU A 329 4.92 13.74 19.50
CA LEU A 329 3.71 13.29 18.79
C LEU A 329 2.56 14.31 18.89
N PRO A 330 2.77 15.57 18.48
CA PRO A 330 1.80 16.64 18.68
C PRO A 330 0.45 16.40 17.99
N GLU A 331 0.40 15.46 17.05
CA GLU A 331 -0.80 15.00 16.34
C GLU A 331 -1.66 14.01 17.14
N MET A 332 -1.13 13.41 18.22
CA MET A 332 -1.86 12.51 19.10
C MET A 332 -2.50 13.25 20.28
N SER A 333 -3.37 12.58 21.04
CA SER A 333 -3.90 13.16 22.28
C SER A 333 -2.77 13.32 23.31
N ALA A 334 -2.85 14.37 24.14
CA ALA A 334 -1.87 14.64 25.19
C ALA A 334 -1.56 13.39 26.04
N GLU A 335 -2.59 12.66 26.46
CA GLU A 335 -2.45 11.42 27.23
C GLU A 335 -1.58 10.35 26.52
N LEU A 336 -1.72 10.18 25.20
CA LEU A 336 -0.94 9.19 24.44
C LEU A 336 0.48 9.68 24.17
N ALA A 337 0.65 10.98 23.97
CA ALA A 337 1.97 11.61 23.83
C ALA A 337 2.77 11.51 25.15
N ASP A 338 2.13 11.78 26.29
CA ASP A 338 2.73 11.67 27.63
C ASP A 338 3.12 10.22 27.93
N TYR A 339 2.22 9.28 27.64
CA TYR A 339 2.52 7.85 27.74
C TYR A 339 3.73 7.46 26.89
N ALA A 340 3.80 7.91 25.64
CA ALA A 340 4.93 7.61 24.76
C ALA A 340 6.23 8.19 25.30
N LEU A 341 6.22 9.44 25.78
CA LEU A 341 7.37 10.11 26.37
C LEU A 341 7.87 9.38 27.62
N GLU A 342 6.95 8.97 28.51
CA GLU A 342 7.28 8.19 29.71
C GLU A 342 7.94 6.87 29.32
N ARG A 343 7.43 6.16 28.30
CA ARG A 343 7.99 4.89 27.84
C ARG A 343 9.37 5.03 27.22
N LEU A 344 9.61 6.07 26.42
CA LEU A 344 10.94 6.33 25.87
C LEU A 344 11.93 6.65 26.99
N ARG A 345 11.56 7.52 27.94
CA ARG A 345 12.42 7.89 29.07
C ARG A 345 12.71 6.72 30.00
N ALA A 346 11.72 5.87 30.27
CA ALA A 346 11.89 4.66 31.08
C ALA A 346 12.88 3.67 30.49
N ARG A 347 13.14 3.74 29.17
CA ARG A 347 14.16 2.96 28.47
C ARG A 347 15.55 3.60 28.47
N GLY A 348 15.69 4.82 28.98
CA GLY A 348 16.94 5.58 28.95
C GLY A 348 17.08 6.51 27.73
N ILE A 349 16.06 6.65 26.90
CA ILE A 349 16.09 7.59 25.76
C ILE A 349 15.85 9.02 26.29
N ARG A 350 16.85 9.89 26.11
CA ARG A 350 16.75 11.31 26.48
C ARG A 350 15.87 12.04 25.47
N CYS A 351 14.97 12.88 25.97
CA CYS A 351 14.10 13.71 25.14
C CYS A 351 14.27 15.18 25.55
N ARG A 352 14.88 15.98 24.67
CA ARG A 352 15.05 17.43 24.81
C ARG A 352 13.93 18.13 24.03
N LEU A 353 13.00 18.71 24.78
CA LEU A 353 11.83 19.44 24.25
C LEU A 353 12.05 20.95 24.41
N GLY A 354 11.36 21.76 23.60
CA GLY A 354 11.51 23.23 23.63
C GLY A 354 12.81 23.76 22.99
N VAL A 355 13.60 22.89 22.37
CA VAL A 355 14.87 23.22 21.70
C VAL A 355 14.90 22.62 20.31
N ARG A 356 15.60 23.25 19.37
CA ARG A 356 15.76 22.76 18.00
C ARG A 356 17.23 22.68 17.62
N VAL A 357 17.50 21.87 16.61
CA VAL A 357 18.78 21.88 15.92
C VAL A 357 18.94 23.22 15.20
N ALA A 358 20.11 23.83 15.38
CA ALA A 358 20.52 25.03 14.69
C ALA A 358 21.51 24.74 13.55
N GLU A 359 22.33 23.70 13.70
CA GLU A 359 23.44 23.38 12.80
C GLU A 359 23.92 21.94 13.03
N ALA A 360 24.52 21.33 12.02
CA ALA A 360 25.20 20.04 12.13
C ALA A 360 26.57 20.08 11.46
N THR A 361 27.52 19.33 11.99
CA THR A 361 28.82 19.00 11.37
C THR A 361 28.89 17.50 11.12
N ALA A 362 30.00 17.00 10.58
CA ALA A 362 30.21 15.57 10.38
C ALA A 362 30.22 14.75 11.69
N ASP A 363 30.42 15.42 12.82
CA ASP A 363 30.79 14.82 14.08
C ASP A 363 30.07 15.45 15.30
N ALA A 364 29.20 16.45 15.08
CA ALA A 364 28.42 17.08 16.14
C ALA A 364 27.11 17.72 15.63
N VAL A 365 26.18 17.97 16.56
CA VAL A 365 24.93 18.71 16.32
C VAL A 365 24.85 19.87 17.31
N ARG A 366 24.61 21.08 16.83
CA ARG A 366 24.39 22.26 17.66
C ARG A 366 22.90 22.53 17.83
N LEU A 367 22.47 22.74 19.07
CA LEU A 367 21.12 23.19 19.41
C LEU A 367 21.04 24.72 19.44
N ASP A 368 19.81 25.26 19.41
CA ASP A 368 19.58 26.71 19.43
C ASP A 368 19.77 27.37 20.80
N ASP A 369 19.93 26.58 21.87
CA ASP A 369 20.38 27.03 23.18
C ASP A 369 21.91 27.09 23.31
N GLY A 370 22.65 26.68 22.27
CA GLY A 370 24.10 26.67 22.22
C GLY A 370 24.78 25.36 22.64
N GLU A 371 24.02 24.34 23.09
CA GLU A 371 24.58 23.01 23.40
C GLU A 371 25.11 22.34 22.13
N TRP A 372 26.35 21.85 22.18
CA TRP A 372 26.92 20.97 21.15
C TRP A 372 26.89 19.53 21.64
N ILE A 373 26.32 18.64 20.83
CA ILE A 373 26.26 17.21 21.09
C ILE A 373 27.19 16.52 20.11
N ALA A 374 28.29 15.94 20.61
CA ALA A 374 29.19 15.14 19.80
C ALA A 374 28.48 13.83 19.39
N THR A 375 28.41 13.57 18.08
CA THR A 375 27.76 12.38 17.52
C THR A 375 28.21 12.14 16.09
N ASN A 376 28.42 10.88 15.72
CA ASN A 376 28.58 10.49 14.31
C ASN A 376 27.25 10.08 13.66
N THR A 377 26.19 9.89 14.45
CA THR A 377 24.87 9.46 13.97
C THR A 377 23.80 10.52 14.26
N PHE A 378 23.62 11.44 13.31
CA PHE A 378 22.54 12.43 13.35
C PHE A 378 21.45 12.10 12.33
N VAL A 379 20.20 11.93 12.77
CA VAL A 379 19.04 11.62 11.91
C VAL A 379 18.04 12.77 11.88
N TRP A 380 17.66 13.20 10.69
CA TRP A 380 16.71 14.29 10.46
C TRP A 380 15.32 13.78 10.03
N THR A 381 14.32 14.07 10.86
CA THR A 381 12.91 13.75 10.59
C THR A 381 11.96 14.94 10.81
N ALA A 382 12.50 16.14 11.06
CA ALA A 382 11.76 17.31 11.55
C ALA A 382 10.99 18.11 10.49
N GLY A 383 10.86 17.62 9.25
CA GLY A 383 10.06 18.30 8.25
C GLY A 383 10.17 17.72 6.85
N ASN A 384 9.10 17.93 6.07
CA ASN A 384 9.07 17.65 4.66
C ASN A 384 8.64 18.90 3.89
N ARG A 385 9.05 18.98 2.63
CA ARG A 385 8.55 19.94 1.65
C ARG A 385 8.02 19.21 0.42
N PRO A 386 7.11 19.81 -0.37
CA PRO A 386 6.66 19.22 -1.63
C PRO A 386 7.84 18.87 -2.55
N SER A 387 7.63 17.89 -3.41
CA SER A 387 8.63 17.54 -4.44
C SER A 387 9.07 18.78 -5.23
N PRO A 388 10.38 18.98 -5.49
CA PRO A 388 10.87 20.11 -6.28
C PRO A 388 10.23 20.22 -7.67
N LEU A 389 9.68 19.13 -8.22
CA LEU A 389 8.93 19.15 -9.48
C LEU A 389 7.75 20.13 -9.46
N VAL A 390 7.12 20.35 -8.30
CA VAL A 390 5.98 21.26 -8.14
C VAL A 390 6.37 22.63 -7.58
N GLY A 391 7.67 22.89 -7.43
CA GLY A 391 8.22 24.12 -6.86
C GLY A 391 8.29 24.12 -5.34
N ALA A 392 8.51 25.31 -4.77
CA ALA A 392 8.75 25.48 -3.32
C ALA A 392 7.49 25.33 -2.45
N LYS A 393 6.30 25.44 -3.04
CA LYS A 393 5.01 25.39 -2.33
C LYS A 393 4.17 24.27 -2.88
N ALA A 394 3.34 23.68 -2.02
CA ALA A 394 2.40 22.65 -2.41
C ALA A 394 1.39 23.24 -3.39
N ILE A 395 0.95 22.44 -4.36
CA ILE A 395 -0.04 22.86 -5.35
C ILE A 395 -1.35 23.11 -4.63
N ALA A 396 -1.85 24.35 -4.68
CA ALA A 396 -3.16 24.68 -4.17
C ALA A 396 -4.23 24.00 -5.01
N THR A 397 -5.15 23.28 -4.37
CA THR A 397 -6.29 22.66 -5.05
C THR A 397 -7.60 23.23 -4.53
N ASP A 398 -8.66 23.05 -5.32
CA ASP A 398 -10.02 23.15 -4.80
C ASP A 398 -10.38 21.91 -3.96
N SER A 399 -11.60 21.90 -3.39
CA SER A 399 -12.14 20.76 -2.64
C SER A 399 -12.37 19.52 -3.51
N ARG A 400 -12.27 19.64 -4.84
CA ARG A 400 -12.45 18.56 -5.82
C ARG A 400 -11.11 17.98 -6.31
N LEU A 401 -10.00 18.38 -5.70
CA LEU A 401 -8.62 17.93 -5.98
C LEU A 401 -8.03 18.50 -7.28
N ARG A 402 -8.69 19.47 -7.91
CA ARG A 402 -8.20 20.13 -9.13
C ARG A 402 -7.25 21.26 -8.75
N ALA A 403 -6.13 21.37 -9.45
CA ALA A 403 -5.19 22.47 -9.25
C ALA A 403 -5.86 23.81 -9.57
N ALA A 404 -5.66 24.82 -8.72
CA ALA A 404 -6.31 26.11 -8.86
C ALA A 404 -6.00 26.75 -10.23
N GLY A 405 -7.06 27.14 -10.96
CA GLY A 405 -6.95 27.77 -12.28
C GLY A 405 -6.64 26.85 -13.46
N LEU A 406 -6.59 25.52 -13.26
CA LEU A 406 -6.24 24.56 -14.32
C LEU A 406 -7.26 23.42 -14.41
N GLU A 407 -7.95 23.30 -15.55
CA GLU A 407 -9.02 22.32 -15.72
C GLU A 407 -8.54 20.86 -15.76
N ASN A 408 -7.33 20.65 -16.30
CA ASN A 408 -6.80 19.32 -16.62
C ASN A 408 -5.64 18.89 -15.72
N LEU A 409 -5.32 19.67 -14.71
CA LEU A 409 -4.28 19.36 -13.73
C LEU A 409 -4.90 19.06 -12.37
N TRP A 410 -4.49 17.95 -11.79
CA TRP A 410 -4.95 17.47 -10.49
C TRP A 410 -3.75 17.19 -9.61
N ALA A 411 -3.86 17.44 -8.32
CA ALA A 411 -2.78 17.20 -7.36
C ALA A 411 -3.30 16.49 -6.12
N VAL A 412 -2.57 15.46 -5.68
CA VAL A 412 -2.95 14.60 -4.55
C VAL A 412 -1.74 14.20 -3.72
N GLY A 413 -1.97 13.75 -2.48
CA GLY A 413 -0.92 13.43 -1.52
C GLY A 413 -0.13 14.67 -1.10
N ASP A 414 1.08 14.45 -0.59
CA ASP A 414 1.88 15.50 0.06
C ASP A 414 2.35 16.64 -0.87
N CYS A 415 2.19 16.50 -2.19
CA CYS A 415 2.51 17.58 -3.12
C CYS A 415 1.37 18.61 -3.26
N ALA A 416 0.20 18.32 -2.69
CA ALA A 416 -1.01 19.11 -2.82
C ALA A 416 -1.42 19.72 -1.48
N ARG A 417 -1.96 20.93 -1.53
CA ARG A 417 -2.60 21.61 -0.40
C ARG A 417 -4.11 21.58 -0.62
N ILE A 418 -4.75 20.54 -0.08
CA ILE A 418 -6.16 20.24 -0.29
C ILE A 418 -6.97 20.75 0.91
N PRO A 419 -7.98 21.62 0.71
CA PRO A 419 -8.77 22.18 1.79
C PRO A 419 -9.62 21.11 2.48
N ASP A 420 -9.61 21.13 3.81
CA ASP A 420 -10.52 20.37 4.66
C ASP A 420 -11.75 21.24 4.97
N PRO A 421 -12.99 20.68 4.98
CA PRO A 421 -14.19 21.39 5.40
C PRO A 421 -14.12 22.15 6.74
N ASP A 422 -13.18 21.80 7.63
CA ASP A 422 -12.96 22.52 8.89
C ASP A 422 -12.22 23.87 8.75
N GLY A 423 -11.86 24.27 7.53
CA GLY A 423 -11.14 25.51 7.22
C GLY A 423 -9.62 25.35 7.25
N THR A 424 -9.11 24.15 7.52
CA THR A 424 -7.69 23.80 7.47
C THR A 424 -7.35 23.01 6.18
N TYR A 425 -6.25 22.27 6.19
CA TYR A 425 -5.82 21.44 5.07
C TYR A 425 -5.61 20.01 5.53
N TYR A 426 -5.94 19.04 4.66
CA TYR A 426 -5.71 17.63 4.98
C TYR A 426 -4.23 17.35 5.25
N PRO A 427 -3.91 16.57 6.30
CA PRO A 427 -2.53 16.28 6.66
C PRO A 427 -1.85 15.33 5.65
N PRO A 428 -0.52 15.41 5.50
CA PRO A 428 0.26 14.60 4.57
C PRO A 428 0.44 13.16 5.09
N THR A 429 -0.62 12.36 5.04
CA THR A 429 -0.58 10.95 5.50
C THR A 429 -0.95 9.98 4.40
N ALA A 430 -0.37 8.77 4.47
CA ALA A 430 -0.68 7.68 3.52
C ALA A 430 -2.18 7.36 3.45
N GLN A 431 -2.92 7.53 4.55
CA GLN A 431 -4.36 7.32 4.61
C GLN A 431 -5.11 8.29 3.70
N HIS A 432 -4.74 9.57 3.75
CA HIS A 432 -5.30 10.61 2.89
C HIS A 432 -4.87 10.39 1.45
N ALA A 433 -3.58 10.15 1.21
CA ALA A 433 -3.04 9.90 -0.13
C ALA A 433 -3.80 8.77 -0.86
N LEU A 434 -4.02 7.63 -0.20
CA LEU A 434 -4.80 6.50 -0.76
C LEU A 434 -6.22 6.92 -1.15
N ARG A 435 -6.89 7.71 -0.31
CA ARG A 435 -8.28 8.14 -0.52
C ARG A 435 -8.39 9.22 -1.57
N GLN A 436 -7.46 10.19 -1.57
CA GLN A 436 -7.33 11.23 -2.57
C GLN A 436 -7.04 10.62 -3.94
N GLY A 437 -6.16 9.63 -4.03
CA GLY A 437 -5.88 8.89 -5.27
C GLY A 437 -7.14 8.23 -5.86
N LYS A 438 -7.97 7.60 -5.02
CA LYS A 438 -9.26 7.07 -5.48
C LYS A 438 -10.21 8.18 -5.93
N ALA A 439 -10.34 9.23 -5.15
CA ALA A 439 -11.27 10.33 -5.41
C ALA A 439 -10.92 11.12 -6.68
N VAL A 440 -9.63 11.38 -6.95
CA VAL A 440 -9.22 12.09 -8.16
C VAL A 440 -9.54 11.28 -9.41
N ALA A 441 -9.41 9.95 -9.36
CA ALA A 441 -9.79 9.09 -10.46
C ALA A 441 -11.31 9.09 -10.71
N ASP A 442 -12.12 9.07 -9.64
CA ASP A 442 -13.57 9.20 -9.73
C ASP A 442 -13.99 10.57 -10.30
N ASN A 443 -13.31 11.64 -9.90
CA ASN A 443 -13.57 13.01 -10.38
C ASN A 443 -13.20 13.20 -11.85
N ILE A 444 -12.05 12.68 -12.29
CA ILE A 444 -11.66 12.72 -13.71
C ILE A 444 -12.68 11.95 -14.56
N ALA A 445 -13.11 10.76 -14.11
CA ALA A 445 -14.14 10.00 -14.82
C ALA A 445 -15.50 10.70 -14.87
N ALA A 446 -15.87 11.46 -13.82
CA ALA A 446 -17.06 12.30 -13.83
C ALA A 446 -16.96 13.39 -14.92
N VAL A 447 -15.83 14.11 -14.97
CA VAL A 447 -15.56 15.16 -15.98
C VAL A 447 -15.64 14.61 -17.40
N LEU A 448 -14.98 13.48 -17.68
CA LEU A 448 -15.03 12.81 -18.99
C LEU A 448 -16.44 12.37 -19.40
N SER A 449 -17.33 12.18 -18.42
CA SER A 449 -18.74 11.85 -18.63
C SER A 449 -19.67 13.08 -18.67
N GLY A 450 -19.12 14.30 -18.62
CA GLY A 450 -19.91 15.54 -18.54
C GLY A 450 -20.63 15.74 -17.20
N ARG A 451 -20.16 15.09 -16.12
CA ARG A 451 -20.70 15.24 -14.77
C ARG A 451 -19.78 16.12 -13.92
N GLU A 452 -20.39 16.81 -12.97
CA GLU A 452 -19.68 17.60 -11.96
C GLU A 452 -18.80 16.71 -11.06
N PRO A 453 -17.52 17.07 -10.82
CA PRO A 453 -16.68 16.37 -9.86
C PRO A 453 -17.16 16.61 -8.42
N ALA A 454 -16.98 15.61 -7.56
CA ALA A 454 -17.41 15.63 -6.18
C ALA A 454 -16.32 16.21 -5.26
N GLU A 455 -16.76 16.83 -4.16
CA GLU A 455 -15.85 17.27 -3.11
C GLU A 455 -15.19 16.08 -2.40
N PHE A 456 -13.91 16.19 -2.14
CA PHE A 456 -13.15 15.24 -1.34
C PHE A 456 -13.42 15.47 0.15
N ARG A 457 -13.96 14.44 0.79
CA ARG A 457 -14.19 14.40 2.24
C ARG A 457 -13.65 13.12 2.82
N PHE A 458 -12.78 13.23 3.81
CA PHE A 458 -12.25 12.07 4.52
C PHE A 458 -11.92 12.42 5.96
N ARG A 459 -12.27 11.53 6.89
CA ARG A 459 -11.88 11.66 8.29
C ARG A 459 -10.82 10.62 8.59
N THR A 460 -9.73 11.06 9.21
CA THR A 460 -8.67 10.18 9.73
C THR A 460 -9.27 9.04 10.55
N LEU A 461 -8.89 7.80 10.24
CA LEU A 461 -9.47 6.62 10.87
C LEU A 461 -8.84 6.33 12.23
N GLY A 462 -7.58 6.72 12.39
CA GLY A 462 -6.79 6.55 13.60
C GLY A 462 -5.32 6.89 13.37
N LEU A 463 -4.58 6.99 14.45
CA LEU A 463 -3.14 7.26 14.52
C LEU A 463 -2.48 6.17 15.34
N LEU A 464 -1.34 5.65 14.88
CA LEU A 464 -0.61 4.59 15.55
C LEU A 464 0.88 4.90 15.48
N VAL A 465 1.59 4.65 16.56
CA VAL A 465 3.04 4.83 16.67
C VAL A 465 3.65 3.64 17.40
N ALA A 466 4.68 3.04 16.81
CA ALA A 466 5.48 2.02 17.50
C ALA A 466 6.53 2.71 18.40
N LEU A 467 6.71 2.17 19.61
CA LEU A 467 7.65 2.72 20.60
C LEU A 467 8.78 1.73 20.91
N GLY A 468 8.98 0.74 20.04
CA GLY A 468 9.89 -0.40 20.23
C GLY A 468 9.50 -1.31 21.40
N HIS A 469 10.30 -2.35 21.63
CA HIS A 469 10.14 -3.31 22.74
C HIS A 469 8.68 -3.73 23.03
N ARG A 470 7.96 -4.14 21.98
CA ARG A 470 6.55 -4.61 22.06
C ARG A 470 5.57 -3.59 22.66
N THR A 471 5.88 -2.30 22.54
CA THR A 471 5.11 -1.19 23.08
C THR A 471 4.69 -0.25 21.94
N ALA A 472 3.46 0.26 21.99
CA ALA A 472 2.95 1.23 21.03
C ALA A 472 1.90 2.14 21.70
N ALA A 473 1.51 3.19 20.99
CA ALA A 473 0.33 3.99 21.29
C ALA A 473 -0.57 4.07 20.06
N ALA A 474 -1.89 3.99 20.26
CA ALA A 474 -2.85 4.05 19.17
C ALA A 474 -4.12 4.80 19.58
N ASP A 475 -4.60 5.67 18.69
CA ASP A 475 -5.95 6.23 18.72
C ASP A 475 -6.71 5.69 17.50
N ILE A 476 -7.80 4.97 17.73
CA ILE A 476 -8.64 4.44 16.65
C ILE A 476 -10.06 4.93 16.86
N ARG A 477 -10.52 5.83 15.98
CA ARG A 477 -11.85 6.44 16.05
C ARG A 477 -12.18 7.03 17.43
N GLY A 478 -11.20 7.63 18.11
CA GLY A 478 -11.34 8.23 19.44
C GLY A 478 -11.21 7.24 20.60
N ARG A 479 -10.97 5.95 20.36
CA ARG A 479 -10.62 4.97 21.39
C ARG A 479 -9.11 4.86 21.48
N ARG A 480 -8.59 5.04 22.70
CA ARG A 480 -7.16 5.05 23.00
C ARG A 480 -6.70 3.67 23.45
N PHE A 481 -5.57 3.23 22.94
CA PHE A 481 -4.90 1.98 23.31
C PHE A 481 -3.42 2.28 23.55
N SER A 482 -2.81 1.58 24.50
CA SER A 482 -1.39 1.71 24.82
C SER A 482 -0.76 0.36 25.15
N GLY A 483 0.57 0.31 25.20
CA GLY A 483 1.32 -0.88 25.59
C GLY A 483 1.22 -2.02 24.59
N LEU A 484 1.26 -3.25 25.10
CA LEU A 484 1.22 -4.47 24.30
C LEU A 484 -0.05 -4.58 23.45
N ALA A 485 -1.21 -4.13 23.97
CA ALA A 485 -2.46 -4.16 23.23
C ALA A 485 -2.42 -3.24 22.00
N ALA A 486 -1.91 -2.02 22.16
CA ALA A 486 -1.67 -1.12 21.03
C ALA A 486 -0.66 -1.70 20.05
N TRP A 487 0.39 -2.39 20.53
CA TRP A 487 1.42 -2.96 19.68
C TRP A 487 0.88 -4.12 18.83
N LEU A 488 0.04 -4.99 19.40
CA LEU A 488 -0.65 -6.03 18.64
C LEU A 488 -1.61 -5.43 17.60
N LEU A 489 -2.33 -4.35 17.95
CA LEU A 489 -3.18 -3.61 17.01
C LEU A 489 -2.36 -3.00 15.87
N TRP A 490 -1.23 -2.38 16.20
CA TRP A 490 -0.28 -1.82 15.23
C TRP A 490 0.16 -2.89 14.23
N ARG A 491 0.66 -4.04 14.72
CA ARG A 491 1.07 -5.16 13.86
C ARG A 491 -0.08 -5.67 12.99
N GLY A 492 -1.24 -5.93 13.59
CA GLY A 492 -2.41 -6.44 12.85
C GLY A 492 -2.92 -5.50 11.76
N ILE A 493 -3.00 -4.19 12.05
CA ILE A 493 -3.48 -3.18 11.10
C ILE A 493 -2.50 -3.01 9.94
N TYR A 494 -1.19 -2.91 10.21
CA TYR A 494 -0.21 -2.72 9.16
C TYR A 494 -0.04 -3.97 8.29
N LEU A 495 -0.08 -5.17 8.91
CA LEU A 495 -0.13 -6.43 8.18
C LEU A 495 -1.31 -6.49 7.21
N ALA A 496 -2.52 -6.14 7.67
CA ALA A 496 -3.71 -6.14 6.82
C ALA A 496 -3.63 -5.13 5.66
N LYS A 497 -2.90 -4.02 5.86
CA LYS A 497 -2.74 -2.94 4.86
C LYS A 497 -1.64 -3.21 3.83
N LEU A 498 -0.73 -4.15 4.09
CA LEU A 498 0.32 -4.47 3.12
C LEU A 498 -0.29 -5.00 1.80
N PRO A 499 0.26 -4.57 0.64
CA PRO A 499 -0.19 -5.00 -0.67
C PRO A 499 0.26 -6.45 -0.98
N GLY A 500 -0.71 -7.35 -1.11
CA GLY A 500 -0.50 -8.74 -1.53
C GLY A 500 -0.31 -9.70 -0.35
N LEU A 501 -0.80 -10.94 -0.50
CA LEU A 501 -0.74 -11.97 0.56
C LEU A 501 0.70 -12.41 0.86
N GLU A 502 1.54 -12.53 -0.17
CA GLU A 502 2.95 -12.92 -0.03
C GLU A 502 3.70 -11.98 0.93
N LYS A 503 3.56 -10.65 0.74
CA LYS A 503 4.22 -9.64 1.59
C LYS A 503 3.76 -9.74 3.04
N ARG A 504 2.47 -10.02 3.27
CA ARG A 504 1.93 -10.23 4.62
C ARG A 504 2.55 -11.44 5.28
N ILE A 505 2.65 -12.57 4.58
CA ILE A 505 3.26 -13.78 5.15
C ILE A 505 4.73 -13.54 5.50
N ARG A 506 5.49 -12.89 4.60
CA ARG A 506 6.91 -12.58 4.84
C ARG A 506 7.10 -11.67 6.06
N VAL A 507 6.37 -10.55 6.13
CA VAL A 507 6.43 -9.64 7.28
C VAL A 507 6.00 -10.33 8.58
N ALA A 508 4.95 -11.16 8.55
CA ALA A 508 4.53 -11.91 9.73
C ALA A 508 5.63 -12.90 10.20
N PHE A 509 6.36 -13.49 9.25
CA PHE A 509 7.46 -14.39 9.55
C PHE A 509 8.68 -13.63 10.11
N ASP A 510 9.09 -12.51 9.50
CA ASP A 510 10.15 -11.64 10.02
C ASP A 510 9.84 -11.22 11.45
N TRP A 511 8.63 -10.72 11.70
CA TRP A 511 8.17 -10.33 13.02
C TRP A 511 8.11 -11.48 14.04
N GLY A 512 7.98 -12.73 13.56
CA GLY A 512 8.04 -13.93 14.39
C GLY A 512 9.49 -14.30 14.73
N LEU A 513 10.38 -14.28 13.73
CA LEU A 513 11.81 -14.50 13.92
C LEU A 513 12.43 -13.44 14.83
N ASP A 514 12.04 -12.18 14.64
CA ASP A 514 12.44 -11.03 15.44
C ASP A 514 12.10 -11.19 16.93
N LEU A 515 11.15 -12.06 17.32
CA LEU A 515 10.86 -12.31 18.73
C LEU A 515 11.87 -13.25 19.41
N VAL A 516 12.60 -14.05 18.62
CA VAL A 516 13.42 -15.17 19.10
C VAL A 516 14.89 -14.95 18.78
N PHE A 517 15.21 -14.41 17.61
CA PHE A 517 16.57 -14.25 17.12
C PHE A 517 17.05 -12.80 17.23
N PRO A 518 18.35 -12.57 17.46
CA PRO A 518 18.93 -11.23 17.36
C PRO A 518 18.85 -10.71 15.92
N ARG A 519 19.02 -9.39 15.76
CA ARG A 519 19.06 -8.75 14.45
C ARG A 519 20.34 -9.16 13.72
N ASP A 520 20.23 -9.33 12.39
CA ASP A 520 21.41 -9.56 11.55
C ASP A 520 22.31 -8.31 11.60
N ILE A 521 23.63 -8.50 11.69
CA ILE A 521 24.65 -7.45 11.72
C ILE A 521 25.47 -7.39 10.42
N VAL A 522 25.20 -8.25 9.44
CA VAL A 522 25.94 -8.23 8.17
C VAL A 522 25.69 -6.92 7.44
N VAL A 523 26.80 -6.30 7.01
CA VAL A 523 26.83 -5.13 6.13
C VAL A 523 27.05 -5.63 4.69
N THR A 524 25.97 -5.69 3.92
CA THR A 524 25.95 -6.32 2.58
C THR A 524 26.41 -5.41 1.43
N SER A 525 26.76 -4.15 1.72
CA SER A 525 27.26 -3.19 0.74
C SER A 525 28.57 -2.59 1.26
N PRO A 526 29.73 -2.98 0.66
CA PRO A 526 31.04 -2.59 1.17
C PRO A 526 31.44 -1.14 0.90
N ASP A 527 30.72 -0.41 0.05
CA ASP A 527 31.03 0.98 -0.25
C ASP A 527 29.75 1.79 -0.45
N GLU A 528 29.58 2.81 0.38
CA GLU A 528 29.01 4.05 -0.12
C GLU A 528 30.05 5.14 0.10
N VAL A 529 30.43 5.76 -1.01
CA VAL A 529 31.28 6.95 -1.14
C VAL A 529 31.16 7.84 0.11
N PRO A 530 32.27 8.32 0.70
CA PRO A 530 32.20 9.43 1.64
C PRO A 530 31.35 10.53 1.02
N ARG A 531 30.39 11.09 1.77
CA ARG A 531 29.53 12.17 1.24
C ARG A 531 30.35 13.33 0.69
#